data_AF-A0A9Q5D991-F1
#
_entry.id   AF-A0A9Q5D991-F1
#
_cell.length_a   1.000
_cell.length_b   1.000
_cell.length_c   1.000
_cell.angle_alpha   90.00
_cell.angle_beta   90.00
_cell.angle_gamma   90.00
#
_symmetry.space_group_name_H-M   'P 1'
#
loop_
_entity.id
_entity.type
_entity.pdbx_description
1 polymer ?
#
loop_
_entity_poly.entity_id
_entity_poly.type
_entity_poly.pdbx_seq_one_letter_code
_entity_poly.pdbx_strand_id
1 'polypeptide(L)'
;MITIVRINKNHLFLKTIPVPDIQCPLCKARGKMEMTFYQLQLEAGWVRDTKKISAAASCNGCQRDVPVVRWDKELDAFYKAEKKQITVKTSFKTGKFGKFLIWLNILFFGGVFLLFAGLFIYHRIAPKQKAGTGISREELVRQSGQFAAGPRTGDLVLVYLFNDHKQALFRIADINTAAGVIKAIVSDKSINVPANAGEVPVAEADFKPGNETSFSLADYKNLRITAPDNSRVGNVQMIYRK
;
A
#
# COMPACT_ATOMS: atom_id res chain seq x y z
N MET A 1 -23.54 7.12 -48.19
CA MET A 1 -24.71 7.88 -47.69
C MET A 1 -24.75 7.67 -46.18
N ILE A 2 -24.57 8.71 -45.38
CA ILE A 2 -24.55 8.61 -43.91
C ILE A 2 -25.99 8.79 -43.44
N THR A 3 -26.66 7.71 -43.08
CA THR A 3 -28.01 7.76 -42.50
C THR A 3 -27.90 8.29 -41.09
N ILE A 4 -28.28 9.56 -40.89
CA ILE A 4 -28.30 10.22 -39.59
C ILE A 4 -29.48 9.65 -38.80
N VAL A 5 -29.23 8.58 -38.04
CA VAL A 5 -30.21 8.05 -37.09
C VAL A 5 -30.32 9.05 -35.92
N ARG A 6 -31.42 9.79 -35.85
CA ARG A 6 -31.74 10.62 -34.67
C ARG A 6 -32.09 9.69 -33.51
N ILE A 7 -31.09 9.35 -32.69
CA ILE A 7 -31.28 8.56 -31.49
C ILE A 7 -32.02 9.43 -30.46
N ASN A 8 -33.28 9.08 -30.21
CA ASN A 8 -34.06 9.62 -29.10
C ASN A 8 -33.36 9.17 -27.80
N LYS A 9 -33.09 10.11 -26.86
CA LYS A 9 -32.13 9.93 -25.73
C LYS A 9 -32.31 8.65 -24.91
N ASN A 10 -33.51 8.05 -24.93
CA ASN A 10 -33.85 6.87 -24.14
C ASN A 10 -34.02 5.58 -24.98
N HIS A 11 -33.46 5.52 -26.19
CA HIS A 11 -33.63 4.39 -27.12
C HIS A 11 -32.29 3.80 -27.54
N LEU A 12 -32.05 2.54 -27.18
CA LEU A 12 -30.88 1.78 -27.60
C LEU A 12 -31.14 1.16 -28.98
N PHE A 13 -30.30 1.49 -29.96
CA PHE A 13 -30.36 0.89 -31.29
C PHE A 13 -30.11 -0.64 -31.21
N LEU A 14 -30.97 -1.42 -31.86
CA LEU A 14 -30.81 -2.87 -31.97
C LEU A 14 -30.32 -3.26 -33.37
N LYS A 15 -31.15 -3.04 -34.40
CA LYS A 15 -30.84 -3.36 -35.79
C LYS A 15 -31.78 -2.65 -36.76
N THR A 16 -31.35 -2.53 -38.01
CA THR A 16 -32.17 -2.11 -39.16
C THR A 16 -32.33 -3.28 -40.11
N ILE A 17 -33.56 -3.52 -40.60
CA ILE A 17 -33.88 -4.58 -41.55
C ILE A 17 -34.56 -3.97 -42.78
N PRO A 18 -34.08 -4.25 -44.00
CA PRO A 18 -34.76 -3.83 -45.22
C PRO A 18 -36.06 -4.62 -45.40
N VAL A 19 -37.11 -3.95 -45.87
CA VAL A 19 -38.44 -4.52 -46.11
C VAL A 19 -38.83 -4.27 -47.57
N PRO A 20 -38.23 -5.01 -48.53
CA PRO A 20 -38.35 -4.70 -49.95
C PRO A 20 -39.75 -4.98 -50.51
N ASP A 21 -40.47 -5.93 -49.92
CA ASP A 21 -41.74 -6.44 -50.46
C ASP A 21 -42.93 -5.50 -50.17
N ILE A 22 -42.78 -4.58 -49.20
CA ILE A 22 -43.86 -3.70 -48.77
C ILE A 22 -43.79 -2.35 -49.51
N GLN A 23 -44.95 -1.90 -49.98
CA GLN A 23 -45.09 -0.61 -50.66
C GLN A 23 -45.13 0.54 -49.64
N CYS A 24 -44.38 1.62 -49.87
CA CYS A 24 -44.42 2.76 -48.97
C CYS A 24 -45.81 3.44 -49.00
N PRO A 25 -46.50 3.63 -47.86
CA PRO A 25 -47.82 4.28 -47.83
C PRO A 25 -47.77 5.78 -48.13
N LEU A 26 -46.58 6.40 -48.13
CA LEU A 26 -46.39 7.83 -48.41
C LEU A 26 -46.14 8.12 -49.90
N CYS A 27 -45.24 7.36 -50.54
CA CYS A 27 -44.82 7.62 -51.92
C CYS A 27 -45.18 6.51 -52.90
N LYS A 28 -45.82 5.43 -52.43
CA LYS A 28 -46.20 4.25 -53.22
C LYS A 28 -45.02 3.56 -53.92
N ALA A 29 -43.78 3.88 -53.56
CA ALA A 29 -42.60 3.17 -54.07
C ALA A 29 -42.45 1.81 -53.38
N ARG A 30 -42.14 0.76 -54.16
CA ARG A 30 -41.77 -0.58 -53.66
C ARG A 30 -40.24 -0.70 -53.51
N GLY A 31 -39.76 -1.60 -52.67
CA GLY A 31 -38.34 -1.97 -52.60
C GLY A 31 -37.41 -1.02 -51.84
N LYS A 32 -37.92 0.09 -51.28
CA LYS A 32 -37.10 1.14 -50.64
C LYS A 32 -37.48 1.40 -49.18
N MET A 33 -38.11 0.44 -48.52
CA MET A 33 -38.52 0.55 -47.12
C MET A 33 -37.50 -0.15 -46.21
N GLU A 34 -37.20 0.47 -45.08
CA GLU A 34 -36.36 -0.07 -44.03
C GLU A 34 -37.07 0.09 -42.69
N MET A 35 -36.89 -0.86 -41.78
CA MET A 35 -37.41 -0.75 -40.43
C MET A 35 -36.27 -0.89 -39.42
N THR A 36 -36.16 0.11 -38.55
CA THR A 36 -35.18 0.15 -37.47
C THR A 36 -35.85 -0.15 -36.14
N PHE A 37 -35.25 -1.07 -35.38
CA PHE A 37 -35.72 -1.47 -34.06
C PHE A 37 -34.86 -0.84 -32.96
N TYR A 38 -35.53 -0.37 -31.91
CA TYR A 38 -34.92 0.23 -30.74
C TYR A 38 -35.47 -0.39 -29.45
N GLN A 39 -34.62 -0.56 -28.47
CA GLN A 39 -34.99 -0.96 -27.12
C GLN A 39 -35.12 0.27 -26.22
N LEU A 40 -36.22 0.37 -25.48
CA LEU A 40 -36.42 1.48 -24.56
C LEU A 40 -35.52 1.31 -23.33
N GLN A 41 -34.82 2.37 -22.93
CA GLN A 41 -34.04 2.48 -21.70
C GLN A 41 -34.77 3.40 -20.71
N LEU A 42 -34.83 2.99 -19.45
CA LEU A 42 -35.36 3.81 -18.36
C LEU A 42 -34.21 4.44 -17.59
N GLU A 43 -34.20 5.77 -17.53
CA GLU A 43 -33.26 6.56 -16.75
C GLU A 43 -33.93 6.96 -15.43
N ALA A 44 -33.80 6.11 -14.41
CA ALA A 44 -34.28 6.40 -13.05
C ALA A 44 -33.10 6.30 -12.06
N GLY A 45 -32.12 7.19 -12.23
CA GLY A 45 -30.86 7.23 -11.47
C GLY A 45 -29.79 6.24 -11.96
N TRP A 46 -30.20 5.08 -12.50
CA TRP A 46 -29.34 4.12 -13.18
C TRP A 46 -30.01 3.72 -14.50
N VAL A 47 -29.24 3.63 -15.59
CA VAL A 47 -29.76 3.20 -16.89
C VAL A 47 -30.18 1.74 -16.79
N ARG A 48 -31.48 1.47 -16.96
CA ARG A 48 -32.03 0.11 -16.99
C ARG A 48 -32.60 -0.19 -18.37
N ASP A 49 -32.13 -1.27 -18.97
CA ASP A 49 -32.66 -1.74 -20.24
C ASP A 49 -34.01 -2.42 -20.03
N THR A 50 -35.05 -1.93 -20.70
CA THR A 50 -36.39 -2.52 -20.59
C THR A 50 -36.61 -3.65 -21.58
N LYS A 51 -37.61 -4.49 -21.36
CA LYS A 51 -38.04 -5.48 -22.35
C LYS A 51 -38.87 -4.88 -23.50
N LYS A 52 -39.10 -3.56 -23.52
CA LYS A 52 -39.94 -2.91 -24.52
C LYS A 52 -39.12 -2.60 -25.77
N ILE A 53 -39.55 -3.15 -26.90
CA ILE A 53 -39.02 -2.85 -28.23
C ILE A 53 -39.99 -1.90 -28.95
N SER A 54 -39.43 -0.86 -29.54
CA SER A 54 -40.07 0.10 -30.43
C SER A 54 -39.45 -0.03 -31.83
N ALA A 55 -40.17 0.39 -32.87
CA ALA A 55 -39.65 0.39 -34.23
C ALA A 55 -40.04 1.67 -34.96
N ALA A 56 -39.19 2.09 -35.90
CA ALA A 56 -39.45 3.16 -36.84
C ALA A 56 -39.27 2.61 -38.26
N ALA A 57 -40.23 2.86 -39.13
CA ALA A 57 -40.12 2.55 -40.55
C ALA A 57 -39.70 3.82 -41.31
N SER A 58 -38.71 3.71 -42.18
CA SER A 58 -38.24 4.80 -43.03
C SER A 58 -38.24 4.35 -44.49
N CYS A 59 -38.58 5.27 -45.40
CA CYS A 59 -38.53 4.99 -46.82
C CYS A 59 -37.44 5.82 -47.49
N ASN A 60 -36.44 5.13 -48.03
CA ASN A 60 -35.35 5.74 -48.80
C ASN A 60 -35.83 6.38 -50.12
N GLY A 61 -37.02 6.00 -50.59
CA GLY A 61 -37.64 6.59 -51.79
C GLY A 61 -38.16 8.00 -51.59
N CYS A 62 -38.73 8.32 -50.41
CA CYS A 62 -39.23 9.65 -50.08
C CYS A 62 -38.42 10.36 -48.98
N GLN A 63 -37.37 9.71 -48.47
CA GLN A 63 -36.51 10.17 -47.37
C GLN A 63 -37.31 10.66 -46.16
N ARG A 64 -38.41 9.94 -45.85
CA ARG A 64 -39.30 10.26 -44.74
C ARG A 64 -39.58 9.02 -43.92
N ASP A 65 -39.71 9.26 -42.62
CA ASP A 65 -40.17 8.25 -41.68
C ASP A 65 -41.68 8.07 -41.80
N VAL A 66 -42.13 6.82 -41.84
CA VAL A 66 -43.54 6.45 -41.93
C VAL A 66 -44.11 6.40 -40.50
N PRO A 67 -45.00 7.34 -40.13
CA PRO A 67 -45.58 7.35 -38.80
C PRO A 67 -46.41 6.08 -38.57
N VAL A 68 -46.41 5.58 -37.33
CA VAL A 68 -47.09 4.33 -36.94
C VAL A 68 -48.57 4.31 -37.33
N VAL A 69 -49.24 5.46 -37.30
CA VAL A 69 -50.66 5.61 -37.68
C VAL A 69 -50.91 5.26 -39.16
N ARG A 70 -49.89 5.36 -40.02
CA ARG A 70 -49.97 5.06 -41.45
C ARG A 70 -49.38 3.70 -41.82
N TRP A 71 -49.09 2.85 -40.85
CA TRP A 71 -48.60 1.50 -41.15
C TRP A 71 -49.72 0.68 -41.77
N ASP A 72 -49.41 0.02 -42.87
CA ASP A 72 -50.30 -0.97 -43.45
C ASP A 72 -50.29 -2.26 -42.63
N LYS A 73 -51.23 -3.16 -42.94
CA LYS A 73 -51.36 -4.45 -42.23
C LYS A 73 -50.12 -5.34 -42.41
N GLU A 74 -49.44 -5.22 -43.55
CA GLU A 74 -48.25 -6.01 -43.88
C GLU A 74 -47.05 -5.57 -43.03
N LEU A 75 -46.85 -4.27 -42.86
CA LEU A 75 -45.77 -3.69 -42.04
C LEU A 75 -46.00 -3.96 -40.56
N ASP A 76 -47.26 -3.89 -40.09
CA ASP A 76 -47.61 -4.28 -38.71
C ASP A 76 -47.41 -5.78 -38.47
N ALA A 77 -47.74 -6.63 -39.45
CA ALA A 77 -47.48 -8.07 -39.36
C ALA A 77 -45.97 -8.37 -39.32
N PHE A 78 -45.19 -7.73 -40.18
CA PHE A 78 -43.73 -7.88 -40.22
C PHE A 78 -43.09 -7.38 -38.92
N TYR A 79 -43.52 -6.22 -38.40
CA TYR A 79 -43.11 -5.73 -37.09
C TYR A 79 -43.40 -6.73 -35.97
N LYS A 80 -44.61 -7.30 -35.91
CA LYS A 80 -45.01 -8.27 -34.88
C LYS A 80 -44.22 -9.58 -34.95
N ALA A 81 -43.93 -10.07 -36.16
CA ALA A 81 -43.14 -11.27 -36.36
C ALA A 81 -41.70 -11.06 -35.89
N GLU A 82 -41.08 -9.97 -36.36
CA GLU A 82 -39.67 -9.70 -36.10
C GLU A 82 -39.43 -9.31 -34.65
N LYS A 83 -40.33 -8.53 -34.03
CA LYS A 83 -40.27 -8.17 -32.61
C LYS A 83 -40.11 -9.38 -31.68
N LYS A 84 -40.71 -10.53 -32.03
CA LYS A 84 -40.59 -11.76 -31.24
C LYS A 84 -39.21 -12.41 -31.35
N GLN A 85 -38.53 -12.22 -32.47
CA GLN A 85 -37.21 -12.81 -32.75
C GLN A 85 -36.06 -11.96 -32.19
N ILE A 86 -36.31 -10.69 -31.89
CA ILE A 86 -35.28 -9.78 -31.38
C ILE A 86 -35.02 -10.04 -29.89
N THR A 87 -33.84 -10.58 -29.59
CA THR A 87 -33.34 -10.72 -28.23
C THR A 87 -33.04 -9.34 -27.63
N VAL A 88 -33.79 -8.97 -26.59
CA VAL A 88 -33.54 -7.74 -25.82
C VAL A 88 -32.24 -7.86 -25.02
N LYS A 89 -31.45 -6.78 -24.97
CA LYS A 89 -30.29 -6.73 -24.07
C LYS A 89 -30.81 -6.62 -22.65
N THR A 90 -30.53 -7.60 -21.80
CA THR A 90 -30.92 -7.55 -20.39
C THR A 90 -29.77 -7.00 -19.56
N SER A 91 -30.04 -5.99 -18.74
CA SER A 91 -29.03 -5.47 -17.82
C SER A 91 -28.53 -6.58 -16.89
N PHE A 92 -27.22 -6.62 -16.69
CA PHE A 92 -26.47 -7.67 -16.01
C PHE A 92 -27.11 -8.03 -14.66
N LYS A 93 -27.83 -9.16 -14.61
CA LYS A 93 -28.30 -9.71 -13.34
C LYS A 93 -27.18 -10.52 -12.76
N THR A 94 -26.62 -10.06 -11.65
CA THR A 94 -25.64 -10.81 -10.87
C THR A 94 -26.24 -12.18 -10.53
N GLY A 95 -25.77 -13.22 -11.22
CA GLY A 95 -26.23 -14.59 -11.05
C GLY A 95 -25.93 -15.10 -9.64
N LYS A 96 -26.46 -16.29 -9.30
CA LYS A 96 -26.22 -16.92 -7.99
C LYS A 96 -24.72 -16.99 -7.65
N PHE A 97 -23.89 -17.27 -8.66
CA PHE A 97 -22.43 -17.29 -8.53
C PHE A 97 -21.82 -15.91 -8.26
N GLY A 98 -22.31 -14.86 -8.90
CA GLY A 98 -21.86 -13.49 -8.63
C GLY A 98 -22.23 -13.02 -7.22
N LYS A 99 -23.40 -13.42 -6.71
CA LYS A 99 -23.78 -13.14 -5.32
C LYS A 99 -22.88 -13.88 -4.32
N PHE A 100 -22.51 -15.13 -4.63
CA PHE A 100 -21.58 -15.91 -3.84
C PHE A 100 -20.19 -15.25 -3.77
N LEU A 101 -19.65 -14.79 -4.90
CA LEU A 101 -18.36 -14.09 -4.94
C LEU A 101 -18.37 -12.77 -4.15
N ILE A 102 -19.47 -12.04 -4.18
CA ILE A 102 -19.64 -10.83 -3.36
C ILE A 102 -19.63 -11.20 -1.87
N TRP A 103 -20.36 -12.25 -1.48
CA TRP A 103 -20.40 -12.73 -0.10
C TRP A 103 -19.02 -13.19 0.39
N LEU A 104 -18.30 -13.93 -0.45
CA LEU A 104 -16.94 -14.40 -0.14
C LEU A 104 -15.97 -13.22 0.05
N ASN A 105 -16.07 -12.18 -0.78
CA ASN A 105 -15.27 -10.97 -0.62
C ASN A 105 -15.58 -10.25 0.70
N ILE A 106 -16.86 -10.08 1.04
CA ILE A 106 -17.25 -9.44 2.31
C ILE A 106 -16.68 -10.20 3.51
N LEU A 107 -16.73 -11.53 3.47
CA LEU A 107 -16.22 -12.37 4.56
C LEU A 107 -14.69 -12.28 4.66
N PHE A 108 -14.00 -12.29 3.52
CA PHE A 108 -12.54 -12.13 3.47
C PHE A 108 -12.09 -10.76 4.00
N PHE A 109 -12.65 -9.67 3.46
CA PHE A 109 -12.28 -8.32 3.91
C PHE A 109 -12.72 -8.04 5.35
N GLY A 110 -13.87 -8.58 5.77
CA GLY A 110 -14.31 -8.50 7.17
C GLY A 110 -13.36 -9.21 8.13
N GLY A 111 -12.89 -10.41 7.77
CA GLY A 111 -11.90 -11.16 8.54
C GLY A 111 -10.56 -10.43 8.64
N VAL A 112 -10.07 -9.89 7.52
CA VAL A 112 -8.84 -9.09 7.49
C VAL A 112 -8.97 -7.83 8.35
N PHE A 113 -10.11 -7.13 8.28
CA PHE A 113 -10.37 -5.95 9.10
C PHE A 113 -10.37 -6.28 10.60
N LEU A 114 -11.03 -7.37 11.00
CA LEU A 114 -11.03 -7.83 12.40
C LEU A 114 -9.64 -8.22 12.88
N LEU A 115 -8.82 -8.84 12.03
CA LEU A 115 -7.44 -9.17 12.36
C LEU A 115 -6.60 -7.92 12.60
N PHE A 116 -6.70 -6.90 11.74
CA PHE A 116 -6.01 -5.63 11.95
C PHE A 116 -6.52 -4.87 13.18
N ALA A 117 -7.82 -4.86 13.44
CA ALA A 117 -8.38 -4.29 14.65
C ALA A 117 -7.86 -5.01 15.90
N GLY A 118 -7.78 -6.34 15.86
CA GLY A 118 -7.20 -7.17 16.91
C GLY A 118 -5.73 -6.87 17.15
N LEU A 119 -4.91 -6.76 16.09
CA LEU A 119 -3.50 -6.36 16.20
C LEU A 119 -3.34 -4.94 16.75
N PHE A 120 -4.19 -4.01 16.37
CA PHE A 120 -4.16 -2.64 16.86
C PHE A 120 -4.49 -2.57 18.36
N ILE A 121 -5.55 -3.26 18.78
CA ILE A 121 -5.94 -3.38 20.19
C ILE A 121 -4.85 -4.11 20.98
N TYR A 122 -4.32 -5.21 20.44
CA TYR A 122 -3.21 -5.94 21.04
C TYR A 122 -1.99 -5.02 21.19
N HIS A 123 -1.58 -4.23 20.20
CA HIS A 123 -0.45 -3.31 20.36
C HIS A 123 -0.73 -2.16 21.36
N ARG A 124 -2.01 -1.81 21.57
CA ARG A 124 -2.43 -0.81 22.57
C ARG A 124 -2.46 -1.36 23.99
N ILE A 125 -2.88 -2.62 24.18
CA ILE A 125 -3.11 -3.26 25.48
C ILE A 125 -1.95 -4.15 25.91
N ALA A 126 -1.23 -4.75 24.94
CA ALA A 126 -0.03 -5.51 25.23
C ALA A 126 0.90 -4.57 26.00
N PRO A 127 1.43 -5.04 27.16
CA PRO A 127 2.43 -4.27 27.85
C PRO A 127 3.53 -4.05 26.85
N LYS A 128 3.76 -2.78 26.47
CA LYS A 128 4.96 -2.43 25.71
C LYS A 128 6.07 -3.11 26.46
N GLN A 129 6.71 -4.12 25.84
CA GLN A 129 8.03 -4.51 26.32
C GLN A 129 8.76 -3.20 26.48
N LYS A 130 9.26 -2.94 27.69
CA LYS A 130 9.93 -1.69 28.02
C LYS A 130 11.06 -1.54 27.00
N ALA A 131 10.76 -0.90 25.87
CA ALA A 131 11.73 -0.31 24.98
C ALA A 131 12.45 0.60 25.95
N GLY A 132 13.68 0.20 26.31
CA GLY A 132 14.39 0.72 27.46
C GLY A 132 14.13 2.20 27.52
N THR A 133 13.53 2.66 28.61
CA THR A 133 13.22 4.07 28.85
C THR A 133 14.39 4.88 28.30
N GLY A 134 14.11 5.73 27.31
CA GLY A 134 15.16 6.57 26.71
C GLY A 134 15.99 7.17 27.82
N ILE A 135 17.32 7.22 27.61
CA ILE A 135 18.29 7.77 28.56
C ILE A 135 17.66 9.00 29.23
N SER A 136 17.52 8.98 30.57
CA SER A 136 16.90 10.09 31.28
C SER A 136 17.67 11.37 30.92
N ARG A 137 16.99 12.52 30.86
CA ARG A 137 17.65 13.79 30.55
C ARG A 137 18.85 14.05 31.47
N GLU A 138 18.74 13.61 32.73
CA GLU A 138 19.79 13.65 33.74
C GLU A 138 20.99 12.78 33.36
N GLU A 139 20.76 11.54 32.90
CA GLU A 139 21.82 10.63 32.48
C GLU A 139 22.51 11.13 31.20
N LEU A 140 21.77 11.73 30.27
CA LEU A 140 22.33 12.34 29.06
C LEU A 140 23.25 13.52 29.42
N VAL A 141 22.82 14.36 30.37
CA VAL A 141 23.64 15.47 30.89
C VAL A 141 24.88 14.94 31.61
N ARG A 142 24.74 13.89 32.43
CA ARG A 142 25.85 13.23 33.13
C ARG A 142 26.89 12.68 32.15
N GLN A 143 26.44 11.97 31.13
CA GLN A 143 27.31 11.45 30.07
C GLN A 143 28.00 12.59 29.32
N SER A 144 27.27 13.62 28.91
CA SER A 144 27.85 14.80 28.23
C SER A 144 28.94 15.50 29.06
N GLY A 145 28.74 15.62 30.38
CA GLY A 145 29.73 16.20 31.29
C GLY A 145 30.96 15.30 31.48
N GLN A 146 30.77 13.97 31.48
CA GLN A 146 31.89 13.02 31.55
C GLN A 146 32.75 13.04 30.29
N PHE A 147 32.14 13.18 29.10
CA PHE A 147 32.87 13.36 27.85
C PHE A 147 33.68 14.67 27.84
N ALA A 148 33.09 15.77 28.30
CA ALA A 148 33.78 17.07 28.36
C ALA A 148 34.97 17.06 29.34
N ALA A 149 34.91 16.27 30.42
CA ALA A 149 35.95 16.17 31.43
C ALA A 149 37.17 15.32 31.02
N GLY A 150 37.09 14.60 29.89
CA GLY A 150 38.16 13.71 29.42
C GLY A 150 38.26 12.37 30.17
N PRO A 151 39.15 11.47 29.71
CA PRO A 151 39.33 10.14 30.29
C PRO A 151 39.97 10.20 31.68
N ARG A 152 39.59 9.29 32.58
CA ARG A 152 40.25 9.08 33.88
C ARG A 152 40.64 7.62 34.08
N THR A 153 41.73 7.40 34.80
CA THR A 153 42.13 6.05 35.23
C THR A 153 41.02 5.42 36.07
N GLY A 154 40.64 4.20 35.72
CA GLY A 154 39.54 3.46 36.33
C GLY A 154 38.19 3.62 35.62
N ASP A 155 38.03 4.56 34.68
CA ASP A 155 36.79 4.71 33.91
C ASP A 155 36.50 3.44 33.10
N LEU A 156 35.23 3.04 33.07
CA LEU A 156 34.73 1.96 32.22
C LEU A 156 34.09 2.57 30.97
N VAL A 157 34.49 2.11 29.80
CA VAL A 157 34.08 2.67 28.52
C VAL A 157 33.46 1.57 27.68
N LEU A 158 32.18 1.75 27.32
CA LEU A 158 31.48 0.84 26.42
C LEU A 158 31.71 1.29 24.98
N VAL A 159 32.21 0.39 24.15
CA VAL A 159 32.58 0.68 22.76
C VAL A 159 31.91 -0.31 21.83
N TYR A 160 31.33 0.20 20.76
CA TYR A 160 30.85 -0.63 19.67
C TYR A 160 31.96 -0.83 18.64
N LEU A 161 32.50 -2.05 18.56
CA LEU A 161 33.55 -2.41 17.61
C LEU A 161 32.93 -2.68 16.24
N PHE A 162 33.39 -1.96 15.22
CA PHE A 162 32.88 -2.07 13.86
C PHE A 162 33.27 -3.39 13.20
N ASN A 163 34.48 -3.86 13.44
CA ASN A 163 35.01 -5.08 12.80
C ASN A 163 34.20 -6.33 13.18
N ASP A 164 33.78 -6.41 14.45
CA ASP A 164 33.12 -7.60 15.00
C ASP A 164 31.60 -7.43 15.18
N HIS A 165 31.06 -6.23 14.88
CA HIS A 165 29.68 -5.84 15.16
C HIS A 165 29.22 -6.14 16.61
N LYS A 166 30.16 -6.03 17.56
CA LYS A 166 29.96 -6.37 18.98
C LYS A 166 30.31 -5.20 19.88
N GLN A 167 29.65 -5.14 21.02
CA GLN A 167 30.04 -4.24 22.10
C GLN A 167 31.14 -4.90 22.95
N ALA A 168 32.15 -4.10 23.28
CA ALA A 168 33.22 -4.47 24.20
C ALA A 168 33.36 -3.39 25.27
N LEU A 169 33.72 -3.81 26.48
CA LEU A 169 33.93 -2.92 27.61
C LEU A 169 35.42 -2.79 27.90
N PHE A 170 35.87 -1.55 28.07
CA PHE A 170 37.26 -1.20 28.30
C PHE A 170 37.40 -0.52 29.65
N ARG A 171 38.37 -0.93 30.46
CA ARG A 171 38.76 -0.20 31.68
C ARG A 171 40.02 0.60 31.40
N ILE A 172 39.99 1.90 31.62
CA ILE A 172 41.18 2.74 31.48
C ILE A 172 42.16 2.40 32.60
N ALA A 173 43.34 1.88 32.24
CA ALA A 173 44.38 1.48 33.17
C ALA A 173 45.40 2.58 33.43
N ASP A 174 45.76 3.33 32.39
CA ASP A 174 46.73 4.42 32.49
C ASP A 174 46.53 5.45 31.37
N ILE A 175 46.90 6.70 31.62
CA ILE A 175 46.76 7.81 30.66
C ILE A 175 48.09 8.56 30.59
N ASN A 176 48.79 8.41 29.46
CA ASN A 176 50.01 9.16 29.20
C ASN A 176 49.69 10.37 28.31
N THR A 177 49.51 11.54 28.93
CA THR A 177 49.19 12.78 28.25
C THR A 177 50.33 13.32 27.39
N ALA A 178 51.59 13.07 27.77
CA ALA A 178 52.76 13.50 27.01
C ALA A 178 52.94 12.70 25.72
N ALA A 179 52.67 11.39 25.76
CA ALA A 179 52.68 10.53 24.58
C ALA A 179 51.36 10.56 23.79
N GLY A 180 50.30 11.13 24.35
CA GLY A 180 48.97 11.16 23.74
C GLY A 180 48.30 9.78 23.65
N VAL A 181 48.58 8.88 24.59
CA VAL A 181 48.11 7.49 24.57
C VAL A 181 47.34 7.13 25.83
N ILE A 182 46.24 6.39 25.66
CA ILE A 182 45.43 5.79 26.72
C ILE A 182 45.68 4.28 26.69
N LYS A 183 46.07 3.69 27.83
CA LYS A 183 46.11 2.24 28.01
C LYS A 183 44.81 1.76 28.63
N ALA A 184 44.19 0.75 28.04
CA ALA A 184 42.96 0.16 28.53
C ALA A 184 43.03 -1.37 28.55
N ILE A 185 42.35 -1.98 29.52
CA ILE A 185 42.19 -3.43 29.65
C ILE A 185 40.81 -3.79 29.09
N VAL A 186 40.76 -4.76 28.19
CA VAL A 186 39.51 -5.21 27.57
C VAL A 186 38.88 -6.30 28.43
N SER A 187 37.57 -6.22 28.62
CA SER A 187 36.78 -7.28 29.26
C SER A 187 36.81 -8.55 28.41
N ASP A 188 37.06 -9.71 29.02
CA ASP A 188 37.01 -11.02 28.34
C ASP A 188 35.59 -11.40 27.91
N LYS A 189 34.57 -10.81 28.54
CA LYS A 189 33.16 -11.05 28.24
C LYS A 189 32.70 -10.11 27.13
N SER A 190 32.15 -10.67 26.05
CA SER A 190 31.31 -9.90 25.12
C SER A 190 30.01 -9.56 25.84
N ILE A 191 29.69 -8.27 25.92
CA ILE A 191 28.53 -7.80 26.66
C ILE A 191 27.57 -7.17 25.68
N ASN A 192 26.28 -7.50 25.79
CA ASN A 192 25.23 -6.75 25.14
C ASN A 192 24.57 -5.87 26.20
N VAL A 193 25.17 -4.69 26.43
CA VAL A 193 24.61 -3.71 27.35
C VAL A 193 23.64 -2.83 26.57
N PRO A 194 22.34 -2.82 26.91
CA PRO A 194 21.42 -1.87 26.32
C PRO A 194 21.89 -0.45 26.62
N ALA A 195 21.78 0.44 25.64
CA ALA A 195 22.29 1.82 25.70
C ALA A 195 21.75 2.67 26.87
N ASN A 196 20.79 2.15 27.65
CA ASN A 196 20.08 2.83 28.73
C ASN A 196 20.28 2.12 30.09
N ALA A 197 21.22 1.19 30.20
CA ALA A 197 21.53 0.55 31.48
C ALA A 197 22.28 1.55 32.37
N GLY A 198 21.68 1.95 33.50
CA GLY A 198 22.33 2.83 34.48
C GLY A 198 23.51 2.19 35.22
N GLU A 199 23.63 0.86 35.13
CA GLU A 199 24.69 0.08 35.76
C GLU A 199 25.26 -0.95 34.77
N VAL A 200 26.58 -1.13 34.81
CA VAL A 200 27.28 -2.15 34.03
C VAL A 200 27.34 -3.45 34.84
N PRO A 201 26.84 -4.58 34.32
CA PRO A 201 26.85 -5.86 35.03
C PRO A 201 28.22 -6.56 34.92
N VAL A 202 29.27 -5.92 35.42
CA VAL A 202 30.66 -6.41 35.28
C VAL A 202 31.38 -6.43 36.63
N ALA A 203 32.02 -7.56 36.92
CA ALA A 203 32.84 -7.77 38.11
C ALA A 203 34.30 -7.42 37.81
N GLU A 204 35.08 -7.03 38.83
CA GLU A 204 36.51 -6.70 38.65
C GLU A 204 37.33 -7.87 38.07
N ALA A 205 36.87 -9.11 38.29
CA ALA A 205 37.45 -10.32 37.75
C ALA A 205 37.36 -10.46 36.21
N ASP A 206 36.51 -9.66 35.56
CA ASP A 206 36.32 -9.68 34.10
C ASP A 206 37.44 -8.94 33.34
N PHE A 207 38.30 -8.21 34.05
CA PHE A 207 39.44 -7.46 33.49
C PHE A 207 40.77 -8.11 33.87
N LYS A 208 41.23 -9.08 33.07
CA LYS A 208 42.49 -9.78 33.34
C LYS A 208 43.71 -8.96 32.87
N PRO A 209 44.78 -8.90 33.70
CA PRO A 209 46.07 -8.35 33.26
C PRO A 209 46.63 -9.23 32.13
N GLY A 210 46.94 -8.61 30.99
CA GLY A 210 47.40 -9.31 29.76
C GLY A 210 46.54 -9.07 28.52
N ASN A 211 45.30 -8.59 28.68
CA ASN A 211 44.42 -8.20 27.57
C ASN A 211 44.42 -6.67 27.39
N GLU A 212 45.61 -6.08 27.41
CA GLU A 212 45.83 -4.65 27.31
C GLU A 212 45.85 -4.18 25.86
N THR A 213 45.34 -2.98 25.64
CA THR A 213 45.37 -2.32 24.35
C THR A 213 45.58 -0.83 24.58
N SER A 214 46.27 -0.20 23.64
CA SER A 214 46.57 1.22 23.70
C SER A 214 45.77 1.94 22.62
N PHE A 215 45.31 3.16 22.90
CA PHE A 215 44.53 3.97 21.97
C PHE A 215 45.00 5.42 21.98
N SER A 216 44.76 6.13 20.89
CA SER A 216 45.05 7.57 20.80
C SER A 216 44.12 8.39 21.71
N LEU A 217 44.71 9.29 22.49
CA LEU A 217 43.97 10.28 23.27
C LEU A 217 43.18 11.25 22.38
N ALA A 218 43.64 11.49 21.15
CA ALA A 218 42.94 12.31 20.18
C ALA A 218 41.68 11.61 19.64
N ASP A 219 41.74 10.30 19.43
CA ASP A 219 40.57 9.52 18.98
C ASP A 219 39.49 9.49 20.05
N TYR A 220 39.88 9.35 21.32
CA TYR A 220 38.97 9.36 22.45
C TYR A 220 38.13 10.65 22.53
N LYS A 221 38.74 11.81 22.22
CA LYS A 221 38.01 13.10 22.16
C LYS A 221 36.96 13.14 21.06
N ASN A 222 37.15 12.37 19.99
CA ASN A 222 36.20 12.23 18.89
C ASN A 222 35.24 11.05 19.10
N LEU A 223 35.13 10.54 20.32
CA LEU A 223 34.31 9.37 20.67
C LEU A 223 34.64 8.14 19.85
N ARG A 224 35.90 8.02 19.43
CA ARG A 224 36.41 6.93 18.62
C ARG A 224 37.54 6.23 19.35
N ILE A 225 37.63 4.93 19.14
CA ILE A 225 38.73 4.12 19.64
C ILE A 225 39.30 3.36 18.45
N THR A 226 40.60 3.51 18.24
CA THR A 226 41.36 2.84 17.18
C THR A 226 42.63 2.27 17.81
N ALA A 227 42.76 0.95 17.80
CA ALA A 227 44.01 0.29 18.19
C ALA A 227 45.13 0.57 17.17
N PRO A 228 46.41 0.64 17.59
CA PRO A 228 47.56 0.91 16.71
C PRO A 228 47.68 -0.04 15.51
N ASP A 229 47.20 -1.26 15.65
CA ASP A 229 47.19 -2.31 14.63
C ASP A 229 45.89 -2.35 13.81
N ASN A 230 44.98 -1.40 14.00
CA ASN A 230 43.63 -1.36 13.44
C ASN A 230 42.76 -2.60 13.74
N SER A 231 43.18 -3.47 14.66
CA SER A 231 42.42 -4.69 15.02
C SER A 231 41.08 -4.34 15.66
N ARG A 232 41.04 -3.21 16.40
CA ARG A 232 39.88 -2.74 17.15
C ARG A 232 39.58 -1.29 16.80
N VAL A 233 38.58 -1.11 15.94
CA VAL A 233 38.05 0.21 15.57
C VAL A 233 36.60 0.29 16.01
N GLY A 234 36.21 1.32 16.74
CA GLY A 234 34.85 1.46 17.23
C GLY A 234 34.51 2.84 17.76
N ASN A 235 33.23 3.04 18.06
CA ASN A 235 32.72 4.26 18.68
C ASN A 235 32.42 4.04 20.15
N VAL A 236 32.82 5.01 20.98
CA VAL A 236 32.45 5.08 22.39
C VAL A 236 30.95 5.36 22.48
N GLN A 237 30.21 4.46 23.11
CA GLN A 237 28.77 4.60 23.32
C GLN A 237 28.46 5.22 24.68
N MET A 238 29.17 4.80 25.73
CA MET A 238 28.95 5.28 27.10
C MET A 238 30.22 5.22 27.93
N ILE A 239 30.33 6.12 28.90
CA ILE A 239 31.36 6.12 29.94
C ILE A 239 30.66 5.90 31.28
N TYR A 240 31.18 4.97 32.07
CA TYR A 240 30.77 4.72 33.44
C TYR A 240 31.92 5.08 34.36
N ARG A 241 31.73 6.18 35.07
CA ARG A 241 32.63 6.66 36.11
C ARG A 241 32.03 6.29 37.46
N LYS A 242 32.72 5.45 38.22
CA LYS A 242 32.43 5.21 39.64
C LYS A 242 33.04 6.33 40.48
#